data_AF-A0A9N9P3X0-F1
#
_entry.id   AF-A0A9N9P3X0-F1
#
_cell.length_a   1.000
_cell.length_b   1.000
_cell.length_c   1.000
_cell.angle_alpha   90.00
_cell.angle_beta   90.00
_cell.angle_gamma   90.00
#
_symmetry.space_group_name_H-M   'P 1'
#
loop_
_entity.id
_entity.type
_entity.pdbx_description
1 polymer ?
#
loop_
_entity_poly.entity_id
_entity_poly.type
_entity_poly.pdbx_seq_one_letter_code
_entity_poly.pdbx_strand_id
1 'polypeptide(L)'
;MTPPRKKYIFHVARTWDGKFKCPRCHFCFSKYDKLEKHVQEIHIVTKRGLSFRRQALYEKDRDNVSFKVKICSELDDITRKLKSAEEKYLPLLERGLPVSNDFRRCFNSILELKQSFEGFNQRQINQTESILYGKVATVKERAAAIIKSLQDEVTKLSIEIINNNKMIELLKKDHEALLENNDDYYVKRCRSLQRANYVLKQRNLELNEEIEDHTKQ
;
A
#
# COMPACT_ATOMS: atom_id res chain seq x y z
N MET A 1 -22.90 8.93 -31.73
CA MET A 1 -21.76 9.60 -32.36
C MET A 1 -20.55 9.50 -31.44
N THR A 2 -19.50 8.78 -31.85
CA THR A 2 -18.21 8.74 -31.13
C THR A 2 -17.50 10.09 -31.32
N PRO A 3 -16.97 10.73 -30.25
CA PRO A 3 -16.37 12.05 -30.38
C PRO A 3 -15.02 11.95 -31.14
N PRO A 4 -14.64 13.00 -31.90
CA PRO A 4 -13.47 12.95 -32.77
C PRO A 4 -12.20 12.87 -31.92
N ARG A 5 -11.40 11.83 -32.15
CA ARG A 5 -10.09 11.65 -31.51
C ARG A 5 -9.11 12.69 -32.07
N LYS A 6 -8.97 13.83 -31.38
CA LYS A 6 -7.84 14.74 -31.63
C LYS A 6 -6.54 13.95 -31.38
N LYS A 7 -5.68 13.83 -32.40
CA LYS A 7 -4.32 13.28 -32.24
C LYS A 7 -3.53 14.23 -31.35
N TYR A 8 -3.34 13.86 -30.09
CA TYR A 8 -2.55 14.65 -29.16
C TYR A 8 -1.07 14.34 -29.37
N ILE A 9 -0.38 15.21 -30.10
CA ILE A 9 1.07 15.11 -30.27
C ILE A 9 1.70 15.72 -29.01
N PHE A 10 2.22 14.88 -28.11
CA PHE A 10 3.03 15.33 -26.97
C PHE A 10 4.51 15.13 -27.30
N HIS A 11 5.37 16.12 -27.00
CA HIS A 11 6.81 15.91 -26.98
C HIS A 11 7.16 14.96 -25.83
N VAL A 12 7.65 13.76 -26.15
CA VAL A 12 7.96 12.72 -25.16
C VAL A 12 9.44 12.70 -24.87
N ALA A 13 9.81 12.99 -23.63
CA ALA A 13 11.18 12.82 -23.14
C ALA A 13 11.50 11.32 -22.95
N ARG A 14 12.70 10.91 -23.33
CA ARG A 14 13.22 9.56 -23.05
C ARG A 14 14.09 9.58 -21.79
N THR A 15 13.99 8.51 -21.02
CA THR A 15 14.93 8.24 -19.92
C THR A 15 16.27 7.73 -20.47
N TRP A 16 17.29 7.72 -19.63
CA TRP A 16 18.65 7.31 -20.00
C TRP A 16 18.72 5.84 -20.43
N ASP A 17 17.77 5.00 -19.97
CA ASP A 17 17.58 3.61 -20.37
C ASP A 17 16.65 3.43 -21.59
N GLY A 18 16.35 4.52 -22.31
CA GLY A 18 15.59 4.48 -23.57
C GLY A 18 14.07 4.32 -23.43
N LYS A 19 13.51 4.34 -22.22
CA LYS A 19 12.06 4.27 -21.98
C LYS A 19 11.39 5.63 -22.22
N PHE A 20 10.11 5.61 -22.55
CA PHE A 20 9.28 6.79 -22.74
C PHE A 20 8.73 7.27 -21.39
N LYS A 21 9.04 8.51 -20.99
CA LYS A 21 8.58 9.09 -19.73
C LYS A 21 7.27 9.85 -19.90
N CYS A 22 6.33 9.65 -18.97
CA CYS A 22 5.13 10.46 -18.95
C CYS A 22 5.44 11.92 -18.55
N PRO A 23 4.92 12.93 -19.28
CA PRO A 23 5.19 14.32 -18.96
C PRO A 23 4.44 14.82 -17.70
N ARG A 24 3.47 14.05 -17.18
CA ARG A 24 2.61 14.48 -16.06
C ARG A 24 2.76 13.64 -14.79
N CYS A 25 3.53 12.56 -14.82
CA CYS A 25 3.74 11.70 -13.65
C CYS A 25 5.11 10.98 -13.77
N HIS A 26 5.48 10.23 -12.73
CA HIS A 26 6.78 9.55 -12.68
C HIS A 26 6.82 8.22 -13.45
N PHE A 27 5.71 7.78 -14.06
CA PHE A 27 5.66 6.51 -14.79
C PHE A 27 6.43 6.56 -16.11
N CYS A 28 7.13 5.46 -16.40
CA CYS A 28 7.92 5.26 -17.61
C CYS A 28 7.48 3.97 -18.33
N PHE A 29 7.50 3.99 -19.66
CA PHE A 29 6.95 2.92 -20.49
C PHE A 29 7.95 2.46 -21.54
N SER A 30 7.99 1.15 -21.81
CA SER A 30 8.88 0.56 -22.82
C SER A 30 8.43 0.82 -24.26
N LYS A 31 7.17 1.20 -24.50
CA LYS A 31 6.62 1.50 -25.84
C LYS A 31 5.77 2.77 -25.80
N TYR A 32 5.79 3.53 -26.90
CA TYR A 32 5.03 4.78 -27.03
C TYR A 32 3.52 4.56 -26.86
N ASP A 33 2.94 3.53 -27.48
CA ASP A 33 1.49 3.25 -27.40
C ASP A 33 1.00 3.03 -25.97
N LYS A 34 1.84 2.46 -25.11
CA LYS A 34 1.52 2.25 -23.69
C LYS A 34 1.51 3.58 -22.92
N LEU A 35 2.46 4.47 -23.22
CA LEU A 35 2.46 5.81 -22.69
C LEU A 35 1.23 6.60 -23.19
N GLU A 36 0.90 6.50 -24.47
CA GLU A 36 -0.25 7.20 -25.05
C GLU A 36 -1.56 6.76 -24.38
N LYS A 37 -1.79 5.45 -24.22
CA LYS A 37 -2.94 4.93 -23.47
C LYS A 37 -2.97 5.42 -22.03
N HIS A 38 -1.83 5.37 -21.32
CA HIS A 38 -1.75 5.89 -19.96
C HIS A 38 -2.13 7.37 -19.88
N VAL A 39 -1.63 8.21 -20.78
CA VAL A 39 -1.97 9.64 -20.79
C VAL A 39 -3.46 9.85 -21.09
N GLN A 40 -4.02 9.10 -22.05
CA GLN A 40 -5.44 9.17 -22.37
C GLN A 40 -6.32 8.75 -21.19
N GLU A 41 -6.03 7.61 -20.57
CA GLU A 41 -6.86 7.01 -19.51
C GLU A 41 -6.66 7.66 -18.14
N ILE A 42 -5.44 8.09 -17.81
CA ILE A 42 -5.10 8.57 -16.45
C ILE A 42 -5.03 10.10 -16.38
N HIS A 43 -4.84 10.80 -17.49
CA HIS A 43 -4.69 12.27 -17.46
C HIS A 43 -5.71 13.02 -18.30
N ILE A 44 -6.24 12.43 -19.38
CA ILE A 44 -7.27 13.06 -20.20
C ILE A 44 -8.67 12.71 -19.65
N VAL A 45 -8.95 11.43 -19.41
CA VAL A 45 -10.19 11.01 -18.72
C VAL A 45 -10.25 11.64 -17.33
N THR A 46 -9.13 11.71 -16.62
CA THR A 46 -9.05 12.35 -15.29
C THR A 46 -9.12 13.87 -15.36
N LYS A 47 -8.76 14.55 -16.46
CA LYS A 47 -9.04 16.01 -16.60
C LYS A 47 -10.54 16.29 -16.72
N ARG A 48 -11.30 15.45 -17.45
CA ARG A 48 -12.77 15.50 -17.45
C ARG A 48 -13.36 15.07 -16.10
N GLY A 49 -12.79 14.04 -15.47
CA GLY A 49 -13.15 13.62 -14.11
C GLY A 49 -12.88 14.71 -13.06
N LEU A 50 -11.83 15.51 -13.22
CA LEU A 50 -11.47 16.63 -12.36
C LEU A 50 -12.35 17.87 -12.61
N SER A 51 -12.79 18.12 -13.84
CA SER A 51 -13.79 19.17 -14.11
C SER A 51 -15.15 18.81 -13.51
N PHE A 52 -15.59 17.55 -13.61
CA PHE A 52 -16.79 17.08 -12.91
C PHE A 52 -16.61 17.08 -11.38
N ARG A 53 -15.41 16.80 -10.85
CA ARG A 53 -15.14 16.93 -9.41
C ARG A 53 -15.20 18.36 -8.91
N ARG A 54 -14.67 19.34 -9.66
CA ARG A 54 -14.78 20.76 -9.27
C ARG A 54 -16.22 21.27 -9.36
N GLN A 55 -16.96 20.89 -10.39
CA GLN A 55 -18.36 21.30 -10.54
C GLN A 55 -19.25 20.65 -9.46
N ALA A 56 -19.02 19.37 -9.14
CA ALA A 56 -19.70 18.68 -8.04
C ALA A 56 -19.29 19.15 -6.64
N LEU A 57 -18.11 19.79 -6.47
CA LEU A 57 -17.70 20.39 -5.20
C LEU A 57 -18.31 21.79 -5.01
N TYR A 58 -18.44 22.60 -6.08
CA TYR A 58 -19.06 23.92 -6.01
C TYR A 58 -20.60 23.89 -5.98
N GLU A 59 -21.24 22.86 -6.56
CA GLU A 59 -22.71 22.68 -6.47
C GLU A 59 -23.15 21.96 -5.19
N LYS A 60 -22.28 21.16 -4.55
CA LYS A 60 -22.61 20.52 -3.28
C LYS A 60 -22.66 21.49 -2.10
N ASP A 61 -21.88 22.56 -2.09
CA ASP A 61 -21.77 23.41 -0.90
C ASP A 61 -22.95 24.40 -0.69
N ARG A 62 -23.83 24.59 -1.68
CA ARG A 62 -25.08 25.36 -1.48
C ARG A 62 -26.25 24.53 -0.95
N ASP A 63 -26.25 23.21 -1.20
CA ASP A 63 -27.30 22.29 -0.75
C ASP A 63 -26.82 21.28 0.33
N ASN A 64 -25.54 21.27 0.71
CA ASN A 64 -24.98 20.41 1.77
C ASN A 64 -25.22 20.91 3.19
N VAL A 65 -26.10 21.89 3.37
CA VAL A 65 -26.60 22.18 4.71
C VAL A 65 -27.41 20.96 5.11
N SER A 66 -26.84 20.14 6.02
CA SER A 66 -27.47 18.91 6.54
C SER A 66 -28.96 19.14 6.76
N PHE A 67 -29.80 18.17 6.37
CA PHE A 67 -31.26 18.23 6.56
C PHE A 67 -31.63 18.71 7.99
N LYS A 68 -30.82 18.35 8.99
CA LYS A 68 -30.92 18.87 10.36
C LYS A 68 -30.74 20.38 10.45
N VAL A 69 -29.65 20.91 9.90
CA VAL A 69 -29.36 22.35 9.92
C VAL A 69 -30.45 23.12 9.18
N LYS A 70 -30.98 22.55 8.08
CA LYS A 70 -32.12 23.12 7.36
C LYS A 70 -33.39 23.18 8.22
N ILE A 71 -33.82 22.06 8.80
CA ILE A 71 -34.99 22.01 9.70
C ILE A 71 -34.81 22.94 10.92
N CYS A 72 -33.64 22.95 11.56
CA CYS A 72 -33.38 23.84 12.70
C CYS A 72 -33.43 25.31 12.28
N SER A 73 -32.89 25.67 11.12
CA SER A 73 -32.96 27.04 10.60
C SER A 73 -34.39 27.47 10.26
N GLU A 74 -35.21 26.57 9.72
CA GLU A 74 -36.63 26.82 9.44
C GLU A 74 -37.42 27.02 10.73
N LEU A 75 -37.16 26.22 11.78
CA LEU A 75 -37.78 26.39 13.10
C LEU A 75 -37.35 27.71 13.75
N ASP A 76 -36.08 28.10 13.62
CA ASP A 76 -35.57 29.38 14.13
C ASP A 76 -36.21 30.57 13.39
N ASP A 77 -36.44 30.44 12.08
CA ASP A 77 -37.17 31.43 11.28
C ASP A 77 -38.63 31.58 11.71
N ILE A 78 -39.32 30.46 11.92
CA ILE A 78 -40.71 30.47 12.42
C ILE A 78 -40.77 31.10 13.82
N THR A 79 -39.82 30.75 14.68
CA THR A 79 -39.68 31.30 16.04
C THR A 79 -39.49 32.82 16.02
N ARG A 80 -38.61 33.33 15.13
CA ARG A 80 -38.41 34.77 14.94
C ARG A 80 -39.67 35.46 14.43
N LYS A 81 -40.33 34.87 13.42
CA LYS A 81 -41.58 35.43 12.85
C LYS A 81 -42.70 35.48 13.89
N LEU A 82 -42.81 34.47 14.75
CA LEU A 82 -43.79 34.45 15.85
C LEU A 82 -43.51 35.52 16.89
N LYS A 83 -42.24 35.72 17.30
CA LYS A 83 -41.87 36.82 18.21
C LYS A 83 -42.20 38.19 17.64
N SER A 84 -41.82 38.44 16.38
CA SER A 84 -42.14 39.71 15.72
C SER A 84 -43.64 39.92 15.52
N ALA A 85 -44.41 38.84 15.33
CA ALA A 85 -45.87 38.92 15.29
C ALA A 85 -46.45 39.26 16.68
N GLU A 86 -45.99 38.58 17.73
CA GLU A 86 -46.41 38.86 19.12
C GLU A 86 -46.16 40.34 19.50
N GLU A 87 -44.98 40.87 19.20
CA GLU A 87 -44.64 42.29 19.41
C GLU A 87 -45.51 43.25 18.59
N LYS A 88 -45.85 42.89 17.34
CA LYS A 88 -46.69 43.71 16.46
C LYS A 88 -48.17 43.72 16.89
N TYR A 89 -48.66 42.62 17.44
CA TYR A 89 -50.04 42.48 17.90
C TYR A 89 -50.21 42.78 19.41
N LEU A 90 -49.14 43.09 20.14
CA LEU A 90 -49.14 43.54 21.54
C LEU A 90 -50.17 44.64 21.86
N PRO A 91 -50.34 45.69 21.03
CA PRO A 91 -51.34 46.75 21.28
C PRO A 91 -52.80 46.26 21.17
N LEU A 92 -53.03 45.15 20.46
CA LEU A 92 -54.35 44.51 20.34
C LEU A 92 -54.60 43.52 21.47
N LEU A 93 -53.54 43.07 22.16
CA LEU A 93 -53.61 42.20 23.34
C LEU A 93 -54.03 42.96 24.59
N GLU A 94 -53.69 44.24 24.72
CA GLU A 94 -54.13 45.12 25.83
C GLU A 94 -55.66 45.36 25.86
N ARG A 95 -56.39 44.99 24.78
CA ARG A 95 -57.85 45.08 24.69
C ARG A 95 -58.60 43.80 25.08
N GLY A 96 -57.92 42.79 25.65
CA GLY A 96 -58.56 41.59 26.21
C GLY A 96 -58.85 40.46 25.21
N LEU A 97 -58.25 40.48 24.01
CA LEU A 97 -58.36 39.40 23.04
C LEU A 97 -57.49 38.19 23.44
N PRO A 98 -57.97 36.93 23.30
CA PRO A 98 -57.34 35.73 23.86
C PRO A 98 -56.08 35.25 23.11
N VAL A 99 -55.51 36.11 22.27
CA VAL A 99 -54.49 35.78 21.27
C VAL A 99 -53.12 35.50 21.90
N SER A 100 -52.83 36.01 23.12
CA SER A 100 -51.52 35.82 23.79
C SER A 100 -51.28 34.37 24.21
N ASN A 101 -52.32 33.65 24.66
CA ASN A 101 -52.17 32.25 25.07
C ASN A 101 -51.88 31.35 23.86
N ASP A 102 -52.45 31.64 22.70
CA ASP A 102 -52.23 30.86 21.47
C ASP A 102 -50.82 31.08 20.92
N PHE A 103 -50.29 32.30 20.94
CA PHE A 103 -48.89 32.58 20.58
C PHE A 103 -47.92 31.85 21.51
N ARG A 104 -48.13 31.93 22.82
CA ARG A 104 -47.29 31.24 23.81
C ARG A 104 -47.34 29.73 23.65
N ARG A 105 -48.53 29.17 23.38
CA ARG A 105 -48.71 27.73 23.14
C ARG A 105 -47.95 27.30 21.87
N CYS A 106 -48.07 28.05 20.78
CA CYS A 106 -47.31 27.78 19.55
C CYS A 106 -45.79 27.86 19.77
N PHE A 107 -45.34 28.87 20.52
CA PHE A 107 -43.92 29.04 20.84
C PHE A 107 -43.35 27.85 21.62
N ASN A 108 -44.08 27.40 22.66
CA ASN A 108 -43.68 26.24 23.44
C ASN A 108 -43.66 24.96 22.60
N SER A 109 -44.66 24.74 21.75
CA SER A 109 -44.69 23.56 20.87
C SER A 109 -43.53 23.52 19.87
N ILE A 110 -43.09 24.67 19.35
CA ILE A 110 -41.92 24.74 18.45
C ILE A 110 -40.62 24.44 19.21
N LEU A 111 -40.48 24.94 20.44
CA LEU A 111 -39.35 24.64 21.31
C LEU A 111 -39.26 23.15 21.65
N GLU A 112 -40.38 22.53 22.02
CA GLU A 112 -40.46 21.09 22.30
C GLU A 112 -40.10 20.27 21.06
N LEU A 113 -40.59 20.66 19.88
CA LEU A 113 -40.26 20.00 18.63
C LEU A 113 -38.76 20.07 18.32
N LYS A 114 -38.13 21.24 18.54
CA LYS A 114 -36.69 21.43 18.35
C LYS A 114 -35.87 20.53 19.29
N GLN A 115 -36.22 20.48 20.57
CA GLN A 115 -35.56 19.61 21.55
C GLN A 115 -35.73 18.13 21.23
N SER A 116 -36.93 17.71 20.82
CA SER A 116 -37.22 16.34 20.40
C SER A 116 -36.36 15.93 19.20
N PHE A 117 -36.23 16.82 18.21
CA PHE A 117 -35.42 16.57 17.01
C PHE A 117 -33.92 16.50 17.30
N GLU A 118 -33.42 17.34 18.21
CA GLU A 118 -32.04 17.26 18.68
C GLU A 118 -31.77 15.94 19.43
N GLY A 119 -32.69 15.54 20.32
CA GLY A 119 -32.60 14.28 21.06
C GLY A 119 -32.64 13.04 20.17
N PHE A 120 -33.49 13.03 19.14
CA PHE A 120 -33.55 11.95 18.15
C PHE A 120 -32.23 11.81 17.39
N ASN A 121 -31.66 12.92 16.91
CA ASN A 121 -30.38 12.91 16.21
C ASN A 121 -29.24 12.42 17.10
N GLN A 122 -29.19 12.85 18.36
CA GLN A 122 -28.14 12.40 19.28
C GLN A 122 -28.21 10.89 19.51
N ARG A 123 -29.42 10.33 19.64
CA ARG A 123 -29.60 8.87 19.75
C ARG A 123 -29.11 8.13 18.51
N GLN A 124 -29.41 8.63 17.31
CA GLN A 124 -28.92 8.03 16.07
C GLN A 124 -27.39 8.09 15.95
N ILE A 125 -26.78 9.20 16.35
CA ILE A 125 -25.32 9.36 16.40
C ILE A 125 -24.73 8.34 17.35
N ASN A 126 -25.22 8.27 18.59
CA ASN A 126 -24.70 7.35 19.61
C ASN A 126 -24.83 5.88 19.17
N GLN A 127 -25.95 5.52 18.53
CA GLN A 127 -26.15 4.16 17.99
C GLN A 127 -25.14 3.84 16.88
N THR A 128 -24.94 4.78 15.95
CA THR A 128 -23.98 4.60 14.84
C THR A 128 -22.55 4.50 15.36
N GLU A 129 -22.20 5.35 16.32
CA GLU A 129 -20.90 5.37 16.98
C GLU A 129 -20.63 4.04 17.70
N SER A 130 -21.61 3.52 18.45
CA SER A 130 -21.51 2.20 19.10
C SER A 130 -21.26 1.06 18.09
N ILE A 131 -21.98 1.05 16.96
CA ILE A 131 -21.77 0.06 15.89
C ILE A 131 -20.37 0.19 15.28
N LEU A 132 -19.92 1.42 15.04
CA LEU A 132 -18.59 1.69 14.50
C LEU A 132 -17.49 1.25 15.44
N TYR A 133 -17.59 1.54 16.74
CA TYR A 133 -16.64 1.04 17.75
C TYR A 133 -16.58 -0.47 17.76
N GLY A 134 -17.72 -1.16 17.73
CA GLY A 134 -17.74 -2.63 17.65
C GLY A 134 -17.03 -3.17 16.40
N LYS A 135 -17.30 -2.57 15.23
CA LYS A 135 -16.61 -2.93 13.98
C LYS A 135 -15.10 -2.69 14.06
N VAL A 136 -14.68 -1.54 14.57
CA VAL A 136 -13.26 -1.21 14.73
C VAL A 136 -12.57 -2.18 15.69
N ALA A 137 -13.22 -2.54 16.80
CA ALA A 137 -12.69 -3.51 17.76
C ALA A 137 -12.49 -4.89 17.11
N THR A 138 -13.50 -5.41 16.41
CA THR A 138 -13.38 -6.72 15.72
C THR A 138 -12.31 -6.72 14.63
N VAL A 139 -12.15 -5.63 13.88
CA VAL A 139 -11.08 -5.50 12.88
C VAL A 139 -9.70 -5.45 13.55
N LYS A 140 -9.58 -4.74 14.67
CA LYS A 140 -8.34 -4.65 15.45
C LYS A 140 -7.92 -6.02 15.99
N GLU A 141 -8.87 -6.81 16.52
CA GLU A 141 -8.61 -8.18 16.99
C GLU A 141 -8.16 -9.10 15.86
N ARG A 142 -8.83 -9.06 14.71
CA ARG A 142 -8.42 -9.83 13.52
C ARG A 142 -7.02 -9.45 13.05
N ALA A 143 -6.72 -8.16 12.99
CA ALA A 143 -5.40 -7.67 12.62
C ALA A 143 -4.33 -8.16 13.61
N ALA A 144 -4.60 -8.12 14.91
CA ALA A 144 -3.69 -8.61 15.93
C ALA A 144 -3.41 -10.12 15.79
N ALA A 145 -4.43 -10.92 15.48
CA ALA A 145 -4.27 -12.35 15.24
C ALA A 145 -3.38 -12.64 14.01
N ILE A 146 -3.57 -11.91 12.91
CA ILE A 146 -2.75 -12.05 11.70
C ILE A 146 -1.31 -11.64 11.98
N ILE A 147 -1.09 -10.51 12.67
CA ILE A 147 0.25 -10.04 13.04
C ILE A 147 0.98 -11.10 13.86
N LYS A 148 0.31 -11.69 14.85
CA LYS A 148 0.90 -12.76 15.67
C LYS A 148 1.29 -13.98 14.83
N SER A 149 0.40 -14.44 13.95
CA SER A 149 0.68 -15.57 13.05
C SER A 149 1.90 -15.31 12.15
N LEU A 150 2.02 -14.10 11.61
CA LEU A 150 3.16 -13.71 10.78
C LEU A 150 4.46 -13.63 11.60
N GLN A 151 4.40 -13.15 12.85
CA GLN A 151 5.55 -13.14 13.75
C GLN A 151 6.03 -14.57 14.05
N ASP A 152 5.12 -15.50 14.30
CA ASP A 152 5.45 -16.92 14.52
C ASP A 152 6.11 -17.54 13.28
N GLU A 153 5.63 -17.22 12.07
CA GLU A 153 6.23 -17.70 10.83
C GLU A 153 7.63 -17.11 10.58
N VAL A 154 7.82 -15.82 10.82
CA VAL A 154 9.12 -15.15 10.72
C VAL A 154 10.14 -15.76 11.68
N THR A 155 9.74 -16.06 12.92
CA THR A 155 10.65 -16.70 13.89
C THR A 155 11.03 -18.12 13.45
N LYS A 156 10.08 -18.91 12.94
CA LYS A 156 10.35 -20.24 12.39
C LYS A 156 11.35 -20.19 11.24
N LEU A 157 11.12 -19.32 10.26
CA LEU A 157 12.02 -19.15 9.11
C LEU A 157 13.40 -18.65 9.54
N SER A 158 13.46 -17.77 10.55
CA SER A 158 14.73 -17.29 11.09
C SER A 158 15.56 -18.42 11.71
N ILE A 159 14.92 -19.33 12.43
CA ILE A 159 15.58 -20.53 13.00
C ILE A 159 16.08 -21.44 11.87
N GLU A 160 15.28 -21.66 10.83
CA GLU A 160 15.66 -22.49 9.69
C GLU A 160 16.88 -21.93 8.94
N ILE A 161 16.93 -20.61 8.71
CA ILE A 161 18.09 -19.93 8.13
C ILE A 161 19.35 -20.15 8.96
N ILE A 162 19.25 -20.00 10.29
CA ILE A 162 20.40 -20.23 11.19
C ILE A 162 20.91 -21.67 11.07
N ASN A 163 20.01 -22.65 11.02
CA ASN A 163 20.38 -24.06 10.88
C ASN A 163 21.00 -24.36 9.52
N ASN A 164 20.44 -23.83 8.44
CA ASN A 164 20.98 -24.00 7.09
C ASN A 164 22.38 -23.38 6.97
N ASN A 165 22.60 -22.20 7.56
CA ASN A 165 23.93 -21.58 7.58
C ASN A 165 24.95 -22.45 8.34
N LYS A 166 24.56 -23.07 9.47
CA LYS A 166 25.43 -24.01 10.18
C LYS A 166 25.78 -25.23 9.32
N MET A 167 24.80 -25.78 8.59
CA MET A 167 25.04 -26.91 7.69
C MET A 167 25.96 -26.54 6.53
N ILE A 168 25.80 -25.35 5.95
CA ILE A 168 26.69 -24.85 4.91
C ILE A 168 28.13 -24.74 5.44
N GLU A 169 28.33 -24.22 6.64
CA GLU A 169 29.67 -24.13 7.25
C GLU A 169 30.28 -25.50 7.53
N LEU A 170 29.49 -26.49 7.95
CA LEU A 170 29.96 -27.87 8.10
C LEU A 170 30.38 -28.46 6.75
N LEU A 171 29.53 -28.34 5.72
CA LEU A 171 29.82 -28.85 4.39
C LEU A 171 31.05 -28.20 3.77
N LYS A 172 31.29 -26.91 4.02
CA LYS A 172 32.53 -26.24 3.59
C LYS A 172 33.76 -26.85 4.23
N LYS A 173 33.73 -27.08 5.55
CA LYS A 173 34.84 -27.73 6.26
C LYS A 173 35.08 -29.15 5.77
N ASP A 174 34.03 -29.92 5.57
CA ASP A 174 34.13 -31.28 5.03
C ASP A 174 34.73 -31.26 3.60
N HIS A 175 34.32 -30.30 2.78
CA HIS A 175 34.88 -30.12 1.45
C HIS A 175 36.37 -29.75 1.46
N GLU A 176 36.78 -28.81 2.32
CA GLU A 176 38.19 -28.43 2.51
C GLU A 176 39.04 -29.62 2.96
N ALA A 177 38.55 -30.40 3.94
CA ALA A 177 39.24 -31.60 4.41
C ALA A 177 39.39 -32.66 3.31
N LEU A 178 38.40 -32.80 2.42
CA LEU A 178 38.51 -33.70 1.27
C LEU A 178 39.56 -33.22 0.25
N LEU A 179 39.65 -31.91 0.02
CA LEU A 179 40.68 -31.34 -0.86
C LEU A 179 42.09 -31.59 -0.30
N GLU A 180 42.31 -31.31 0.99
CA GLU A 180 43.62 -31.53 1.64
C GLU A 180 44.05 -33.00 1.57
N ASN A 181 43.13 -33.93 1.83
CA ASN A 181 43.41 -35.37 1.75
C ASN A 181 43.74 -35.83 0.32
N ASN A 182 43.04 -35.27 -0.67
CA ASN A 182 43.26 -35.63 -2.07
C ASN A 182 44.59 -35.08 -2.59
N ASP A 183 44.95 -33.86 -2.18
CA ASP A 183 46.25 -33.26 -2.51
C ASP A 183 47.42 -34.10 -1.97
N ASP A 184 47.32 -34.60 -0.73
CA ASP A 184 48.34 -35.49 -0.15
C ASP A 184 48.47 -36.81 -0.94
N TYR A 185 47.36 -37.38 -1.43
CA TYR A 185 47.39 -38.55 -2.30
C TYR A 185 48.15 -38.30 -3.61
N TYR A 186 47.84 -37.20 -4.33
CA TYR A 186 48.52 -36.88 -5.58
C TYR A 186 50.00 -36.57 -5.35
N VAL A 187 50.35 -35.84 -4.29
CA VAL A 187 51.74 -35.55 -3.93
C VAL A 187 52.51 -36.85 -3.64
N LYS A 188 51.93 -37.76 -2.86
CA LYS A 188 52.51 -39.09 -2.59
C LYS A 188 52.70 -39.90 -3.87
N ARG A 189 51.70 -39.90 -4.77
CA ARG A 189 51.77 -40.61 -6.05
C ARG A 189 52.86 -40.06 -6.95
N CYS A 190 52.98 -38.73 -7.07
CA CYS A 190 54.03 -38.07 -7.84
C CYS A 190 55.43 -38.44 -7.32
N ARG A 191 55.65 -38.40 -5.99
CA ARG A 191 56.93 -38.82 -5.39
C ARG A 191 57.25 -40.29 -5.67
N SER A 192 56.26 -41.18 -5.60
CA SER A 192 56.43 -42.60 -5.92
C SER A 192 56.85 -42.82 -7.37
N LEU A 193 56.20 -42.15 -8.32
CA LEU A 193 56.54 -42.22 -9.75
C LEU A 193 57.93 -41.64 -10.05
N GLN A 194 58.33 -40.56 -9.38
CA GLN A 194 59.67 -39.99 -9.51
C GLN A 194 60.77 -40.99 -9.08
N ARG A 195 60.56 -41.68 -7.95
CA ARG A 195 61.49 -42.72 -7.50
C ARG A 195 61.57 -43.87 -8.48
N ALA A 196 60.43 -44.38 -8.96
CA ALA A 196 60.40 -45.45 -9.95
C ALA A 196 61.14 -45.07 -11.24
N ASN A 197 60.93 -43.83 -11.73
CA ASN A 197 61.65 -43.31 -12.89
C ASN A 197 63.16 -43.21 -12.66
N TYR A 198 63.61 -42.82 -11.46
CA TYR A 198 65.03 -42.80 -11.14
C TYR A 198 65.63 -44.21 -11.20
N VAL A 199 64.98 -45.21 -10.59
CA VAL A 199 65.44 -46.61 -10.63
C VAL A 199 65.50 -47.13 -12.07
N LEU A 200 64.47 -46.88 -12.88
CA LEU A 200 64.45 -47.29 -14.29
C LEU A 200 65.57 -46.62 -15.10
N LYS A 201 65.87 -45.34 -14.83
CA LYS A 201 67.00 -44.65 -15.47
C LYS A 201 68.33 -45.29 -15.11
N GLN A 202 68.55 -45.63 -13.83
CA GLN A 202 69.77 -46.32 -13.41
C GLN A 202 69.90 -47.68 -14.08
N ARG A 203 68.82 -48.49 -14.10
CA ARG A 203 68.86 -49.79 -14.78
C ARG A 203 69.09 -49.68 -16.28
N ASN A 204 68.54 -48.66 -16.93
CA ASN A 204 68.80 -48.40 -18.35
C ASN A 204 70.28 -48.02 -18.61
N LEU A 205 70.92 -47.29 -17.69
CA LEU A 205 72.35 -46.99 -17.80
C LEU A 205 73.17 -48.28 -17.69
N GLU A 206 72.91 -49.10 -16.66
CA GLU A 206 73.57 -50.41 -16.48
C GLU A 206 73.40 -51.30 -17.71
N LEU A 207 72.19 -51.41 -18.25
CA LEU A 207 71.92 -52.21 -19.45
C LEU A 207 72.66 -51.68 -20.68
N ASN A 208 72.78 -50.36 -20.83
CA ASN A 208 73.54 -49.78 -21.93
C ASN A 208 75.04 -50.08 -21.80
N GLU A 209 75.59 -50.03 -20.57
CA GLU A 209 76.97 -50.45 -20.29
C GLU A 209 77.17 -51.93 -20.61
N GLU A 210 76.26 -52.81 -20.16
CA GLU A 210 76.27 -54.24 -20.49
C GLU A 210 76.25 -54.49 -22.02
N ILE A 211 75.41 -53.76 -22.77
CA ILE A 211 75.33 -53.85 -24.23
C ILE A 211 76.65 -53.38 -24.88
N GLU A 212 77.20 -52.25 -24.44
CA GLU A 212 78.45 -51.72 -24.96
C GLU A 212 79.60 -52.72 -24.79
N ASP A 213 79.71 -53.34 -23.61
CA ASP A 213 80.73 -54.36 -23.33
C ASP A 213 80.57 -55.59 -24.23
N HIS A 214 79.33 -56.02 -24.48
CA HIS A 214 79.05 -57.12 -25.41
C HIS A 214 79.33 -56.78 -26.87
N THR A 215 79.16 -55.53 -27.29
CA THR A 215 79.49 -55.11 -28.67
C THR A 215 80.99 -54.90 -28.93
N LYS A 216 81.82 -54.85 -27.88
CA LYS A 216 83.28 -54.68 -27.96
C LYS A 216 84.06 -56.01 -27.93
N GLN A 217 83.39 -57.15 -27.72
CA GLN A 217 83.95 -58.52 -27.82
C GLN A 217 83.81 -59.08 -29.24
#